data_AF-A0A520KEU4-F1
#
_entry.id   AF-A0A520KEU4-F1
#
_cell.length_a   1.000
_cell.length_b   1.000
_cell.length_c   1.000
_cell.angle_alpha   90.00
_cell.angle_beta   90.00
_cell.angle_gamma   90.00
#
_symmetry.space_group_name_H-M   'P 1'
#
loop_
_entity.id
_entity.type
_entity.pdbx_description
1 polymer ?
#
loop_
_entity_poly.entity_id
_entity_poly.type
_entity_poly.pdbx_seq_one_letter_code
_entity_poly.pdbx_strand_id
1 'polypeptide(L)'
;MKELRDIVKNIKKINELKELGDIITDSEDTELNTNIDPEYNKWTIYKLILHMLYLPTYTSIISKHFAEFYYVDLFAGSGIGYLSREKLVKSGLEQSIANKIGDIKIGGSAPIAMYFAKEPFTKYIFVEKDGRRCNLLEKRANLLCQKIHLNIENVEVKYRDANFEVNEIVNELEIRNKELFNNQGKTLHVYFFIDPEGMEFKKESLQKILCSKFRKDIIVLFNSYGAGMQAYNVIHKDYGDDALKEWLGEDYYNYIENEAMKRNKKVDKLSRIELSDILSDFYVNNIKGIKGRNGRAMYLCEKVTLQLENENQQFDIIIVTSNTKQNAPYLNAIKYIDDIFIRKGRENNYQLLNETIQYIATGKLPGLLNNLIDNPEEILNRYSTIKKCNKGKDNKRRKNLMI
;
A
#
# COMPACT_ATOMS: atom_id res chain seq x y z
N MET A 1 4.42 22.42 2.06
CA MET A 1 4.72 22.77 3.46
C MET A 1 3.57 22.41 4.40
N LYS A 2 2.33 22.87 4.15
CA LYS A 2 1.16 22.50 4.97
C LYS A 2 0.92 20.98 5.03
N GLU A 3 0.84 20.31 3.87
CA GLU A 3 0.68 18.84 3.76
C GLU A 3 1.77 18.06 4.53
N LEU A 4 3.01 18.54 4.50
CA LEU A 4 4.14 17.89 5.18
C LEU A 4 4.10 18.06 6.71
N ARG A 5 3.67 19.23 7.21
CA ARG A 5 3.40 19.42 8.64
C ARG A 5 2.27 18.51 9.12
N ASP A 6 1.26 18.30 8.29
CA ASP A 6 0.16 17.39 8.60
C ASP A 6 0.63 15.93 8.65
N ILE A 7 1.54 15.51 7.74
CA ILE A 7 2.19 14.19 7.82
C ILE A 7 2.97 14.02 9.13
N VAL A 8 3.79 14.99 9.52
CA VAL A 8 4.57 14.88 10.78
C VAL A 8 3.65 14.85 12.01
N LYS A 9 2.56 15.62 12.01
CA LYS A 9 1.53 15.51 13.06
C LYS A 9 0.90 14.11 13.10
N ASN A 10 0.69 13.49 11.93
CA ASN A 10 0.11 12.15 11.85
C ASN A 10 1.10 11.04 12.22
N ILE A 11 2.42 11.28 12.29
CA ILE A 11 3.38 10.30 12.83
C ILE A 11 3.08 10.01 14.31
N LYS A 12 2.63 11.02 15.08
CA LYS A 12 2.17 10.83 16.46
C LYS A 12 0.95 9.92 16.57
N LYS A 13 0.23 9.69 15.47
CA LYS A 13 -0.95 8.82 15.44
C LYS A 13 -0.61 7.37 15.12
N ILE A 14 0.66 7.04 14.88
CA ILE A 14 1.03 5.66 14.54
C ILE A 14 0.70 4.70 15.70
N ASN A 15 0.76 5.15 16.95
CA ASN A 15 0.30 4.35 18.10
C ASN A 15 -1.22 4.07 18.07
N GLU A 16 -2.02 4.92 17.41
CA GLU A 16 -3.46 4.71 17.24
C GLU A 16 -3.76 3.43 16.43
N LEU A 17 -2.80 2.85 15.69
CA LEU A 17 -2.95 1.54 15.05
C LEU A 17 -3.22 0.41 16.06
N LYS A 18 -2.57 0.49 17.22
CA LYS A 18 -2.79 -0.45 18.32
C LYS A 18 -4.13 -0.19 18.99
N GLU A 19 -4.43 1.08 19.26
CA GLU A 19 -5.71 1.48 19.86
C GLU A 19 -6.90 1.06 19.00
N LEU A 20 -6.78 1.21 17.68
CA LEU A 20 -7.78 0.71 16.72
C LEU A 20 -7.93 -0.81 16.80
N GLY A 21 -6.81 -1.55 16.90
CA GLY A 21 -6.83 -2.99 17.12
C GLY A 21 -7.53 -3.36 18.43
N ASP A 22 -7.30 -2.60 19.49
CA ASP A 22 -7.99 -2.77 20.77
C ASP A 22 -9.50 -2.48 20.66
N ILE A 23 -9.90 -1.40 19.98
CA ILE A 23 -11.31 -1.01 19.79
C ILE A 23 -12.10 -2.08 19.04
N ILE A 24 -11.55 -2.62 17.95
CA ILE A 24 -12.26 -3.59 17.11
C ILE A 24 -12.21 -5.02 17.68
N THR A 25 -11.59 -5.23 18.84
CA THR A 25 -11.54 -6.53 19.54
C THR A 25 -12.11 -6.46 20.96
N ASP A 26 -12.88 -5.41 21.24
CA ASP A 26 -13.43 -5.09 22.57
C ASP A 26 -14.67 -5.93 22.93
N SER A 27 -14.99 -6.99 22.17
CA SER A 27 -16.10 -7.89 22.48
C SER A 27 -15.74 -9.36 22.26
N GLU A 28 -16.45 -10.26 22.93
CA GLU A 28 -16.30 -11.72 22.79
C GLU A 28 -16.45 -12.16 21.32
N ASP A 29 -17.35 -11.53 20.58
CA ASP A 29 -17.60 -11.83 19.16
C ASP A 29 -16.54 -11.30 18.19
N THR A 30 -15.66 -10.40 18.65
CA THR A 30 -14.69 -9.69 17.81
C THR A 30 -13.25 -9.89 18.26
N GLU A 31 -13.02 -10.64 19.35
CA GLU A 31 -11.72 -10.85 19.96
C GLU A 31 -10.66 -11.37 18.96
N LEU A 32 -9.39 -11.16 19.31
CA LEU A 32 -8.28 -11.69 18.52
C LEU A 32 -8.33 -13.23 18.53
N ASN A 33 -8.40 -13.84 17.34
CA ASN A 33 -8.35 -15.28 17.17
C ASN A 33 -7.10 -15.65 16.35
N THR A 34 -6.04 -16.10 17.01
CA THR A 34 -4.75 -16.41 16.37
C THR A 34 -4.80 -17.57 15.37
N ASN A 35 -5.89 -18.34 15.31
CA ASN A 35 -6.11 -19.36 14.28
C ASN A 35 -6.70 -18.80 12.98
N ILE A 36 -7.18 -17.55 12.99
CA ILE A 36 -7.81 -16.88 11.85
C ILE A 36 -7.05 -15.60 11.49
N ASP A 37 -6.72 -14.80 12.50
CA ASP A 37 -6.03 -13.53 12.39
C ASP A 37 -4.53 -13.75 12.15
N PRO A 38 -3.94 -13.09 11.15
CA PRO A 38 -2.54 -13.27 10.82
C PRO A 38 -1.60 -12.56 11.79
N GLU A 39 -0.44 -13.18 12.03
CA GLU A 39 0.67 -12.48 12.65
C GLU A 39 1.33 -11.56 11.61
N TYR A 40 1.38 -10.27 11.89
CA TYR A 40 1.97 -9.27 11.01
C TYR A 40 3.50 -9.29 11.02
N ASN A 41 4.07 -9.02 9.85
CA ASN A 41 5.51 -8.82 9.69
C ASN A 41 5.82 -7.31 9.66
N LYS A 42 7.10 -6.95 9.79
CA LYS A 42 7.53 -5.53 9.78
C LYS A 42 7.07 -4.78 8.52
N TRP A 43 7.08 -5.45 7.37
CA TRP A 43 6.61 -4.88 6.11
C TRP A 43 5.09 -4.64 6.09
N THR A 44 4.30 -5.49 6.76
CA THR A 44 2.85 -5.33 6.89
C THR A 44 2.56 -4.06 7.68
N ILE A 45 3.24 -3.86 8.81
CA ILE A 45 3.12 -2.65 9.63
C ILE A 45 3.48 -1.41 8.82
N TYR A 46 4.56 -1.47 8.04
CA TYR A 46 4.97 -0.36 7.20
C TYR A 46 3.91 0.02 6.16
N LYS A 47 3.37 -0.96 5.44
CA LYS A 47 2.28 -0.77 4.48
C LYS A 47 1.05 -0.13 5.14
N LEU A 48 0.67 -0.62 6.33
CA LEU A 48 -0.48 -0.06 7.08
C LEU A 48 -0.21 1.38 7.54
N ILE A 49 1.00 1.71 7.97
CA ILE A 49 1.40 3.10 8.28
C ILE A 49 1.30 3.98 7.03
N LEU A 50 1.82 3.53 5.89
CA LEU A 50 1.73 4.28 4.64
C LEU A 50 0.27 4.54 4.26
N HIS A 51 -0.58 3.52 4.39
CA HIS A 51 -2.01 3.64 4.14
C HIS A 51 -2.69 4.64 5.10
N MET A 52 -2.43 4.51 6.40
CA MET A 52 -2.92 5.40 7.46
C MET A 52 -2.52 6.86 7.22
N LEU A 53 -1.27 7.11 6.82
CA LEU A 53 -0.77 8.47 6.56
C LEU A 53 -1.32 9.04 5.24
N TYR A 54 -1.63 8.18 4.27
CA TYR A 54 -2.19 8.57 2.96
C TYR A 54 -3.64 9.04 3.06
N LEU A 55 -4.47 8.29 3.79
CA LEU A 55 -5.93 8.45 3.85
C LEU A 55 -6.41 9.88 4.20
N PRO A 56 -5.94 10.55 5.28
CA PRO A 56 -6.39 11.90 5.61
C PRO A 56 -6.13 12.92 4.50
N THR A 57 -4.99 12.79 3.83
CA THR A 57 -4.60 13.69 2.73
C THR A 57 -5.46 13.43 1.51
N TYR A 58 -5.64 12.15 1.16
CA TYR A 58 -6.52 11.74 0.08
C TYR A 58 -7.94 12.28 0.31
N THR A 59 -8.59 11.89 1.41
CA THR A 59 -10.01 12.24 1.68
C THR A 59 -10.25 13.74 1.79
N SER A 60 -9.28 14.51 2.30
CA SER A 60 -9.33 15.99 2.33
C SER A 60 -9.41 16.66 0.95
N ILE A 61 -8.87 16.01 -0.07
CA ILE A 61 -8.79 16.52 -1.44
C ILE A 61 -9.99 16.03 -2.23
N ILE A 62 -10.16 14.71 -2.32
CA ILE A 62 -11.23 14.07 -3.09
C ILE A 62 -12.62 14.60 -2.70
N SER A 63 -12.94 14.74 -1.41
CA SER A 63 -14.26 15.19 -0.95
C SER A 63 -14.72 16.54 -1.53
N LYS A 64 -13.80 17.39 -1.99
CA LYS A 64 -14.10 18.71 -2.58
C LYS A 64 -14.37 18.66 -4.08
N HIS A 65 -13.91 17.61 -4.74
CA HIS A 65 -13.83 17.55 -6.20
C HIS A 65 -14.84 16.58 -6.83
N PHE A 66 -15.37 15.63 -6.06
CA PHE A 66 -16.25 14.57 -6.57
C PHE A 66 -17.56 14.54 -5.79
N ALA A 67 -18.61 14.00 -6.40
CA ALA A 67 -19.91 13.86 -5.74
C ALA A 67 -19.87 12.76 -4.67
N GLU A 68 -19.23 11.65 -5.01
CA GLU A 68 -19.08 10.49 -4.13
C GLU A 68 -17.67 9.95 -4.23
N PHE A 69 -17.21 9.31 -3.17
CA PHE A 69 -15.94 8.61 -3.18
C PHE A 69 -15.96 7.34 -2.36
N TYR A 70 -15.39 6.29 -2.93
CA TYR A 70 -15.50 4.93 -2.46
C TYR A 70 -14.12 4.41 -2.04
N TYR A 71 -14.09 3.61 -0.98
CA TYR A 71 -12.93 2.81 -0.62
C TYR A 71 -13.23 1.35 -0.96
N VAL A 72 -12.33 0.69 -1.67
CA VAL A 72 -12.45 -0.72 -2.03
C VAL A 72 -11.19 -1.45 -1.58
N ASP A 73 -11.34 -2.41 -0.67
CA ASP A 73 -10.28 -3.31 -0.23
C ASP A 73 -10.53 -4.70 -0.80
N LEU A 74 -9.69 -5.13 -1.74
CA LEU A 74 -9.90 -6.41 -2.43
C LEU A 74 -9.36 -7.61 -1.63
N PHE A 75 -8.59 -7.37 -0.56
CA PHE A 75 -7.97 -8.39 0.27
C PHE A 75 -8.04 -7.96 1.74
N ALA A 76 -9.27 -7.76 2.23
CA ALA A 76 -9.50 -7.07 3.50
C ALA A 76 -9.10 -7.87 4.75
N GLY A 77 -8.92 -9.19 4.63
CA GLY A 77 -8.62 -10.05 5.76
C GLY A 77 -9.77 -10.10 6.75
N SER A 78 -9.43 -10.36 8.00
CA SER A 78 -10.37 -10.29 9.13
C SER A 78 -10.46 -8.87 9.74
N GLY A 79 -9.84 -7.87 9.11
CA GLY A 79 -9.72 -6.51 9.62
C GLY A 79 -8.68 -6.32 10.72
N ILE A 80 -7.95 -7.36 11.14
CA ILE A 80 -6.92 -7.23 12.18
C ILE A 80 -5.71 -8.14 11.88
N GLY A 81 -4.60 -7.86 12.56
CA GLY A 81 -3.54 -8.82 12.81
C GLY A 81 -2.85 -8.50 14.12
N TYR A 82 -1.78 -9.22 14.42
CA TYR A 82 -1.05 -9.03 15.67
C TYR A 82 0.47 -9.09 15.50
N LEU A 83 1.20 -8.46 16.41
CA LEU A 83 2.64 -8.67 16.55
C LEU A 83 2.88 -9.49 17.82
N SER A 84 3.52 -10.65 17.66
CA SER A 84 3.88 -11.47 18.82
C SER A 84 4.96 -10.79 19.67
N ARG A 85 5.01 -11.21 20.93
CA ARG A 85 6.13 -10.92 21.85
C ARG A 85 7.50 -11.15 21.22
N GLU A 86 7.67 -12.23 20.47
CA GLU A 86 8.94 -12.56 19.81
C GLU A 86 9.32 -11.49 18.77
N LYS A 87 8.36 -11.06 17.94
CA LYS A 87 8.59 -9.99 16.96
C LYS A 87 8.89 -8.64 17.61
N LEU A 88 8.28 -8.35 18.75
CA LEU A 88 8.59 -7.15 19.53
C LEU A 88 10.05 -7.18 20.02
N VAL A 89 10.52 -8.30 20.55
CA VAL A 89 11.92 -8.45 20.99
C VAL A 89 12.88 -8.33 19.80
N LYS A 90 12.56 -8.96 18.66
CA LYS A 90 13.32 -8.80 17.40
C LYS A 90 13.29 -7.38 16.81
N SER A 91 12.42 -6.51 17.30
CA SER A 91 12.42 -5.07 16.99
C SER A 91 13.31 -4.26 17.93
N GLY A 92 13.97 -4.90 18.90
CA GLY A 92 14.83 -4.24 19.89
C GLY A 92 14.11 -3.84 21.18
N LEU A 93 12.85 -4.27 21.38
CA LEU A 93 12.16 -4.05 22.64
C LEU A 93 12.73 -4.97 23.73
N GLU A 94 12.97 -4.45 24.93
CA GLU A 94 13.46 -5.26 26.04
C GLU A 94 12.50 -6.41 26.37
N GLN A 95 13.04 -7.60 26.62
CA GLN A 95 12.26 -8.82 26.88
C GLN A 95 11.28 -8.64 28.06
N SER A 96 11.70 -7.95 29.12
CA SER A 96 10.87 -7.67 30.30
C SER A 96 9.65 -6.81 29.92
N ILE A 97 9.83 -5.83 29.04
CA ILE A 97 8.76 -4.95 28.54
C ILE A 97 7.84 -5.74 27.61
N ALA A 98 8.40 -6.50 26.66
CA ALA A 98 7.62 -7.33 25.74
C ALA A 98 6.75 -8.35 26.50
N ASN A 99 7.29 -8.98 27.54
CA ASN A 99 6.55 -9.92 28.39
C ASN A 99 5.38 -9.26 29.12
N LYS A 100 5.55 -8.00 29.56
CA LYS A 100 4.49 -7.24 30.23
C LYS A 100 3.37 -6.81 29.28
N ILE A 101 3.72 -6.45 28.04
CA ILE A 101 2.76 -5.98 27.03
C ILE A 101 1.97 -7.15 26.43
N GLY A 102 2.62 -8.29 26.23
CA GLY A 102 2.01 -9.40 25.50
C GLY A 102 2.02 -9.17 24.00
N ASP A 103 1.18 -9.92 23.29
CA ASP A 103 0.99 -9.72 21.86
C ASP A 103 0.15 -8.46 21.65
N ILE A 104 0.50 -7.65 20.65
CA ILE A 104 -0.22 -6.41 20.36
C ILE A 104 -1.12 -6.59 19.15
N LYS A 105 -2.36 -6.14 19.29
CA LYS A 105 -3.39 -6.16 18.25
C LYS A 105 -3.25 -4.92 17.39
N ILE A 106 -3.29 -5.08 16.07
CA ILE A 106 -3.08 -4.00 15.10
C ILE A 106 -4.23 -4.00 14.10
N GLY A 107 -4.90 -2.86 13.94
CA GLY A 107 -5.96 -2.70 12.93
C GLY A 107 -5.42 -2.93 11.51
N GLY A 108 -6.15 -3.69 10.69
CA GLY A 108 -5.86 -3.92 9.28
C GLY A 108 -6.29 -2.77 8.37
N SER A 109 -6.14 -2.93 7.06
CA SER A 109 -6.43 -1.89 6.05
C SER A 109 -7.88 -1.42 6.06
N ALA A 110 -8.84 -2.33 6.20
CA ALA A 110 -10.27 -2.01 6.26
C ALA A 110 -10.64 -1.06 7.42
N PRO A 111 -10.40 -1.39 8.71
CA PRO A 111 -10.71 -0.46 9.79
C PRO A 111 -9.81 0.78 9.76
N ILE A 112 -8.58 0.71 9.24
CA ILE A 112 -7.76 1.90 9.03
C ILE A 112 -8.45 2.89 8.08
N ALA A 113 -9.03 2.42 6.97
CA ALA A 113 -9.77 3.27 6.05
C ALA A 113 -10.98 3.93 6.69
N MET A 114 -11.70 3.21 7.55
CA MET A 114 -12.87 3.72 8.28
C MET A 114 -12.49 4.76 9.34
N TYR A 115 -11.38 4.53 10.06
CA TYR A 115 -10.99 5.33 11.21
C TYR A 115 -10.15 6.57 10.85
N PHE A 116 -9.20 6.44 9.93
CA PHE A 116 -8.22 7.50 9.63
C PHE A 116 -8.62 8.40 8.44
N ALA A 117 -9.70 8.08 7.74
CA ALA A 117 -10.26 8.99 6.75
C ALA A 117 -10.69 10.30 7.43
N LYS A 118 -10.14 11.44 6.99
CA LYS A 118 -10.57 12.75 7.50
C LYS A 118 -12.02 13.04 7.16
N GLU A 119 -12.40 12.79 5.91
CA GLU A 119 -13.79 12.80 5.46
C GLU A 119 -14.20 11.35 5.21
N PRO A 120 -15.28 10.85 5.84
CA PRO A 120 -15.74 9.48 5.64
C PRO A 120 -16.04 9.21 4.16
N PHE A 121 -15.69 8.01 3.69
CA PHE A 121 -16.08 7.58 2.35
C PHE A 121 -17.59 7.45 2.24
N THR A 122 -18.11 7.68 1.03
CA THR A 122 -19.53 7.44 0.71
C THR A 122 -19.87 5.97 0.90
N LYS A 123 -18.97 5.07 0.50
CA LYS A 123 -19.10 3.62 0.74
C LYS A 123 -17.73 2.97 0.91
N TYR A 124 -17.70 1.96 1.75
CA TYR A 124 -16.58 1.05 1.98
C TYR A 124 -17.00 -0.32 1.47
N ILE A 125 -16.19 -0.92 0.60
CA ILE A 125 -16.43 -2.24 0.05
C ILE A 125 -15.21 -3.10 0.39
N PHE A 126 -15.41 -4.14 1.16
CA PHE A 126 -14.37 -5.05 1.60
C PHE A 126 -14.60 -6.44 1.03
N VAL A 127 -13.58 -7.04 0.41
CA VAL A 127 -13.67 -8.37 -0.19
C VAL A 127 -12.73 -9.32 0.55
N GLU A 128 -13.25 -10.49 0.92
CA GLU A 128 -12.51 -11.55 1.59
C GLU A 128 -13.01 -12.93 1.15
N LYS A 129 -12.09 -13.84 0.84
CA LYS A 129 -12.40 -15.17 0.28
C LYS A 129 -12.49 -16.28 1.32
N ASP A 130 -11.97 -16.09 2.54
CA ASP A 130 -12.12 -17.02 3.66
C ASP A 130 -13.35 -16.61 4.49
N GLY A 131 -14.30 -17.53 4.64
CA GLY A 131 -15.58 -17.22 5.28
C GLY A 131 -15.46 -16.86 6.77
N ARG A 132 -14.44 -17.39 7.46
CA ARG A 132 -14.20 -17.08 8.88
C ARG A 132 -13.62 -15.68 9.03
N ARG A 133 -12.64 -15.33 8.17
CA ARG A 133 -12.10 -13.96 8.12
C ARG A 133 -13.18 -12.95 7.74
N CYS A 134 -14.00 -13.26 6.73
CA CYS A 134 -15.10 -12.42 6.28
C CYS A 134 -16.14 -12.16 7.40
N ASN A 135 -16.55 -13.21 8.13
CA ASN A 135 -17.50 -13.08 9.24
C ASN A 135 -16.92 -12.19 10.37
N LEU A 136 -15.66 -12.40 10.75
CA LEU A 136 -14.99 -11.55 11.74
C LEU A 136 -14.87 -10.10 11.26
N LEU A 137 -14.51 -9.88 10.00
CA LEU A 137 -14.43 -8.55 9.42
C LEU A 137 -15.76 -7.81 9.51
N GLU A 138 -16.87 -8.46 9.18
CA GLU A 138 -18.22 -7.87 9.28
C GLU A 138 -18.55 -7.48 10.73
N LYS A 139 -18.34 -8.38 11.69
CA LYS A 139 -18.55 -8.09 13.12
C LYS A 139 -17.69 -6.91 13.61
N ARG A 140 -16.42 -6.87 13.22
CA ARG A 140 -15.47 -5.82 13.59
C ARG A 140 -15.80 -4.48 12.95
N ALA A 141 -16.20 -4.49 11.67
CA ALA A 141 -16.64 -3.29 10.98
C ALA A 141 -17.94 -2.72 11.60
N ASN A 142 -18.89 -3.60 11.96
CA ASN A 142 -20.11 -3.23 12.69
C ASN A 142 -19.79 -2.58 14.04
N LEU A 143 -18.92 -3.21 14.84
CA LEU A 143 -18.47 -2.66 16.12
C LEU A 143 -17.81 -1.29 15.94
N LEU A 144 -16.91 -1.16 14.96
CA LEU A 144 -16.24 0.10 14.68
C LEU A 144 -17.24 1.19 14.27
N CYS A 145 -18.20 0.90 13.39
CA CYS A 145 -19.23 1.84 13.00
C CYS A 145 -20.01 2.40 14.19
N GLN A 146 -20.34 1.54 15.17
CA GLN A 146 -21.00 1.97 16.41
C GLN A 146 -20.10 2.91 17.23
N LYS A 147 -18.81 2.58 17.36
CA LYS A 147 -17.84 3.35 18.17
C LYS A 147 -17.51 4.72 17.55
N ILE A 148 -17.52 4.85 16.22
CA ILE A 148 -17.19 6.12 15.52
C ILE A 148 -18.40 6.81 14.88
N HIS A 149 -19.61 6.32 15.16
CA HIS A 149 -20.88 6.84 14.61
C HIS A 149 -20.91 6.91 13.07
N LEU A 150 -20.32 5.92 12.40
CA LEU A 150 -20.41 5.76 10.95
C LEU A 150 -21.70 5.01 10.59
N ASN A 151 -22.38 5.42 9.52
CA ASN A 151 -23.55 4.68 9.03
C ASN A 151 -23.11 3.31 8.50
N ILE A 152 -23.63 2.24 9.09
CA ILE A 152 -23.28 0.88 8.70
C ILE A 152 -23.73 0.53 7.28
N GLU A 153 -24.78 1.16 6.76
CA GLU A 153 -25.23 0.97 5.37
C GLU A 153 -24.18 1.41 4.34
N ASN A 154 -23.22 2.24 4.77
CA ASN A 154 -22.09 2.63 3.94
C ASN A 154 -20.99 1.56 3.91
N VAL A 155 -21.09 0.47 4.67
CA VAL A 155 -20.09 -0.59 4.72
C VAL A 155 -20.66 -1.88 4.15
N GLU A 156 -19.92 -2.46 3.22
CA GLU A 156 -20.28 -3.70 2.57
C GLU A 156 -19.12 -4.69 2.64
N VAL A 157 -19.40 -5.90 3.13
CA VAL A 157 -18.44 -7.01 3.18
C VAL A 157 -18.90 -8.09 2.21
N LYS A 158 -18.01 -8.48 1.29
CA LYS A 158 -18.27 -9.44 0.22
C LYS A 158 -17.46 -10.72 0.47
N TYR A 159 -18.16 -11.83 0.72
CA TYR A 159 -17.55 -13.16 0.84
C TYR A 159 -17.29 -13.79 -0.55
N ARG A 160 -16.25 -13.34 -1.24
CA ARG A 160 -15.96 -13.68 -2.64
C ARG A 160 -14.47 -13.63 -2.92
N ASP A 161 -14.02 -14.30 -3.99
CA ASP A 161 -12.68 -14.09 -4.53
C ASP A 161 -12.63 -12.73 -5.25
N ALA A 162 -11.57 -11.96 -4.98
CA ALA A 162 -11.36 -10.64 -5.54
C ALA A 162 -11.40 -10.60 -7.07
N ASN A 163 -10.91 -11.64 -7.75
CA ASN A 163 -10.86 -11.68 -9.21
C ASN A 163 -12.24 -11.83 -9.85
N PHE A 164 -13.19 -12.45 -9.14
CA PHE A 164 -14.59 -12.50 -9.56
C PHE A 164 -15.32 -11.20 -9.18
N GLU A 165 -15.19 -10.77 -7.93
CA GLU A 165 -15.94 -9.64 -7.37
C GLU A 165 -15.62 -8.30 -8.05
N VAL A 166 -14.38 -8.12 -8.52
CA VAL A 166 -13.96 -6.88 -9.19
C VAL A 166 -14.84 -6.53 -10.40
N ASN A 167 -15.40 -7.53 -11.09
CA ASN A 167 -16.25 -7.30 -12.25
C ASN A 167 -17.58 -6.67 -11.82
N GLU A 168 -18.21 -7.19 -10.77
CA GLU A 168 -19.45 -6.69 -10.22
C GLU A 168 -19.25 -5.27 -9.69
N ILE A 169 -18.25 -5.07 -8.82
CA ILE A 169 -17.88 -3.76 -8.26
C ILE A 169 -17.65 -2.73 -9.36
N VAL A 170 -16.83 -3.04 -10.37
CA VAL A 170 -16.52 -2.07 -11.44
C VAL A 170 -17.76 -1.74 -12.26
N ASN A 171 -18.61 -2.71 -12.57
CA ASN A 171 -19.82 -2.49 -13.35
C ASN A 171 -20.83 -1.60 -12.59
N GLU A 172 -21.07 -1.88 -11.31
CA GLU A 172 -21.94 -1.07 -10.45
C GLU A 172 -21.43 0.38 -10.34
N LEU A 173 -20.13 0.55 -10.11
CA LEU A 173 -19.51 1.87 -10.01
C LEU A 173 -19.54 2.63 -11.35
N GLU A 174 -19.44 1.95 -12.50
CA GLU A 174 -19.61 2.61 -13.80
C GLU A 174 -21.04 3.13 -14.02
N ILE A 175 -22.04 2.36 -13.61
CA ILE A 175 -23.45 2.77 -13.66
C ILE A 175 -23.64 3.99 -12.75
N ARG A 176 -23.21 3.90 -11.49
CA ARG A 176 -23.31 4.99 -10.52
C ARG A 176 -22.60 6.26 -10.98
N ASN A 177 -21.40 6.11 -11.54
CA ASN A 177 -20.63 7.24 -12.07
C ASN A 177 -21.38 7.98 -13.18
N LYS A 178 -22.05 7.25 -14.07
CA LYS A 178 -22.87 7.83 -15.15
C LYS A 178 -24.09 8.55 -14.58
N GLU A 179 -24.77 7.97 -13.59
CA GLU A 179 -25.90 8.60 -12.92
C GLU A 179 -25.52 9.91 -12.24
N LEU A 180 -24.43 9.93 -11.46
CA LEU A 180 -23.93 11.14 -10.80
C LEU A 180 -23.58 12.22 -11.80
N PHE A 181 -22.92 11.86 -12.91
CA PHE A 181 -22.56 12.83 -13.94
C PHE A 181 -23.81 13.45 -14.58
N ASN A 182 -24.80 12.63 -14.91
CA ASN A 182 -26.05 13.10 -15.52
C ASN A 182 -26.88 13.98 -14.57
N ASN A 183 -26.92 13.61 -13.28
CA ASN A 183 -27.79 14.27 -12.31
C ASN A 183 -27.15 15.50 -11.64
N GLN A 184 -25.82 15.50 -11.47
CA GLN A 184 -25.10 16.50 -10.66
C GLN A 184 -23.93 17.16 -11.40
N GLY A 185 -23.60 16.72 -12.62
CA GLY A 185 -22.43 17.22 -13.37
C GLY A 185 -21.08 16.86 -12.73
N LYS A 186 -21.09 15.99 -11.71
CA LYS A 186 -19.91 15.51 -10.98
C LYS A 186 -19.84 13.99 -11.07
N THR A 187 -18.63 13.45 -11.03
CA THR A 187 -18.35 12.01 -11.08
C THR A 187 -18.04 11.46 -9.69
N LEU A 188 -17.88 10.14 -9.59
CA LEU A 188 -17.29 9.51 -8.40
C LEU A 188 -15.78 9.33 -8.55
N HIS A 189 -15.12 9.07 -7.42
CA HIS A 189 -13.74 8.59 -7.36
C HIS A 189 -13.66 7.32 -6.52
N VAL A 190 -12.73 6.44 -6.85
CA VAL A 190 -12.54 5.19 -6.10
C VAL A 190 -11.10 5.06 -5.68
N TYR A 191 -10.89 4.70 -4.42
CA TYR A 191 -9.58 4.31 -3.92
C TYR A 191 -9.55 2.79 -3.73
N PHE A 192 -8.74 2.10 -4.51
CA PHE A 192 -8.50 0.66 -4.40
C PHE A 192 -7.26 0.38 -3.55
N PHE A 193 -7.41 -0.47 -2.56
CA PHE A 193 -6.33 -1.11 -1.82
C PHE A 193 -6.29 -2.59 -2.22
N ILE A 194 -5.16 -3.02 -2.81
CA ILE A 194 -5.00 -4.35 -3.40
C ILE A 194 -3.79 -5.01 -2.75
N ASP A 195 -4.04 -5.94 -1.84
CA ASP A 195 -3.02 -6.48 -0.94
C ASP A 195 -3.00 -8.02 -0.94
N PRO A 196 -2.66 -8.65 -2.06
CA PRO A 196 -2.55 -10.10 -2.13
C PRO A 196 -1.40 -10.61 -1.26
N GLU A 197 -1.54 -11.82 -0.70
CA GLU A 197 -0.45 -12.47 0.05
C GLU A 197 0.69 -12.92 -0.90
N GLY A 198 0.38 -13.21 -2.17
CA GLY A 198 1.29 -13.63 -3.23
C GLY A 198 0.87 -13.15 -4.62
N MET A 199 0.60 -14.10 -5.53
CA MET A 199 0.31 -13.86 -6.95
C MET A 199 -1.18 -14.09 -7.29
N GLU A 200 -2.07 -13.96 -6.31
CA GLU A 200 -3.49 -14.33 -6.44
C GLU A 200 -4.32 -13.31 -7.24
N PHE A 201 -3.87 -12.05 -7.33
CA PHE A 201 -4.62 -11.01 -8.03
C PHE A 201 -4.23 -10.91 -9.50
N LYS A 202 -5.11 -11.35 -10.40
CA LYS A 202 -4.83 -11.57 -11.82
C LYS A 202 -4.68 -10.26 -12.61
N LYS A 203 -3.91 -10.34 -13.70
CA LYS A 203 -3.70 -9.22 -14.64
C LYS A 203 -5.03 -8.70 -15.19
N GLU A 204 -5.96 -9.58 -15.56
CA GLU A 204 -7.24 -9.16 -16.14
C GLU A 204 -8.07 -8.35 -15.14
N SER A 205 -8.06 -8.74 -13.86
CA SER A 205 -8.76 -8.04 -12.78
C SER A 205 -8.18 -6.64 -12.55
N LEU A 206 -6.86 -6.50 -12.54
CA LEU A 206 -6.21 -5.19 -12.50
C LEU A 206 -6.55 -4.35 -13.75
N GLN A 207 -6.51 -4.94 -14.93
CA GLN A 207 -6.84 -4.26 -16.18
C GLN A 207 -8.29 -3.78 -16.20
N LYS A 208 -9.23 -4.56 -15.66
CA LYS A 208 -10.63 -4.15 -15.51
C LYS A 208 -10.76 -2.88 -14.65
N ILE A 209 -10.04 -2.81 -13.54
CA ILE A 209 -9.98 -1.59 -12.71
C ILE A 209 -9.35 -0.45 -13.50
N LEU A 210 -8.17 -0.65 -14.09
CA LEU A 210 -7.45 0.40 -14.81
C LEU A 210 -8.23 0.91 -16.03
N CYS A 211 -9.01 0.08 -16.72
CA CYS A 211 -9.79 0.49 -17.88
C CYS A 211 -11.19 1.04 -17.55
N SER A 212 -11.60 1.04 -16.27
CA SER A 212 -12.92 1.55 -15.87
C SER A 212 -13.11 3.05 -16.13
N LYS A 213 -14.36 3.49 -16.29
CA LYS A 213 -14.74 4.86 -16.69
C LYS A 213 -14.81 5.90 -15.58
N PHE A 214 -14.53 5.53 -14.34
CA PHE A 214 -14.46 6.46 -13.21
C PHE A 214 -13.00 6.82 -12.86
N ARG A 215 -12.81 7.90 -12.10
CA ARG A 215 -11.47 8.27 -11.61
C ARG A 215 -11.08 7.37 -10.44
N LYS A 216 -9.80 7.02 -10.38
CA LYS A 216 -9.32 6.09 -9.37
C LYS A 216 -7.87 6.37 -8.95
N ASP A 217 -7.60 6.02 -7.70
CA ASP A 217 -6.28 5.80 -7.14
C ASP A 217 -6.17 4.35 -6.69
N ILE A 218 -4.98 3.77 -6.80
CA ILE A 218 -4.71 2.38 -6.43
C ILE A 218 -3.43 2.34 -5.62
N ILE A 219 -3.46 1.65 -4.48
CA ILE A 219 -2.27 1.12 -3.84
C ILE A 219 -2.31 -0.39 -4.04
N VAL A 220 -1.28 -0.95 -4.66
CA VAL A 220 -1.12 -2.40 -4.81
C VAL A 220 0.17 -2.85 -4.16
N LEU A 221 0.08 -3.90 -3.35
CA LEU A 221 1.25 -4.62 -2.88
C LEU A 221 1.69 -5.62 -3.95
N PHE A 222 2.92 -5.47 -4.40
CA PHE A 222 3.56 -6.38 -5.33
C PHE A 222 4.60 -7.22 -4.57
N ASN A 223 4.37 -8.53 -4.49
CA ASN A 223 5.30 -9.48 -3.88
C ASN A 223 6.47 -9.75 -4.84
N SER A 224 7.39 -8.80 -4.95
CA SER A 224 8.53 -8.85 -5.89
C SER A 224 9.43 -10.04 -5.61
N TYR A 225 9.59 -10.41 -4.33
CA TYR A 225 10.33 -11.60 -3.93
C TYR A 225 9.68 -12.87 -4.48
N GLY A 226 8.38 -13.03 -4.27
CA GLY A 226 7.62 -14.16 -4.81
C GLY A 226 7.72 -14.24 -6.33
N ALA A 227 7.59 -13.09 -7.01
CA ALA A 227 7.75 -12.98 -8.46
C ALA A 227 9.14 -13.45 -8.92
N GLY A 228 10.20 -12.90 -8.33
CA GLY A 228 11.58 -13.22 -8.70
C GLY A 228 11.96 -14.66 -8.35
N MET A 229 11.43 -15.18 -7.24
CA MET A 229 11.61 -16.59 -6.86
C MET A 229 10.97 -17.53 -7.87
N GLN A 230 9.72 -17.26 -8.26
CA GLN A 230 9.02 -18.09 -9.24
C GLN A 230 9.76 -18.04 -10.58
N ALA A 231 10.11 -16.86 -11.08
CA ALA A 231 10.85 -16.74 -12.34
C ALA A 231 12.20 -17.44 -12.28
N TYR A 232 12.91 -17.35 -11.13
CA TYR A 232 14.15 -18.07 -10.94
C TYR A 232 13.96 -19.59 -11.06
N ASN A 233 12.90 -20.13 -10.45
CA ASN A 233 12.59 -21.56 -10.52
C ASN A 233 12.18 -21.99 -11.95
N VAL A 234 11.42 -21.17 -12.67
CA VAL A 234 11.10 -21.41 -14.09
C VAL A 234 12.39 -21.52 -14.92
N ILE A 235 13.28 -20.54 -14.80
CA ILE A 235 14.52 -20.46 -15.59
C ILE A 235 15.52 -21.57 -15.23
N HIS A 236 15.71 -21.87 -13.94
CA HIS A 236 16.81 -22.71 -13.47
C HIS A 236 16.41 -24.12 -13.08
N LYS A 237 15.12 -24.37 -12.86
CA LYS A 237 14.62 -25.65 -12.36
C LYS A 237 13.52 -26.26 -13.23
N ASP A 238 13.16 -25.61 -14.34
CA ASP A 238 12.13 -26.09 -15.28
C ASP A 238 10.75 -26.24 -14.62
N TYR A 239 10.41 -25.30 -13.73
CA TYR A 239 9.08 -25.25 -13.10
C TYR A 239 8.09 -24.55 -14.03
N GLY A 240 6.79 -24.86 -13.89
CA GLY A 240 5.73 -24.18 -14.62
C GLY A 240 5.60 -22.70 -14.25
N ASP A 241 5.12 -21.89 -15.19
CA ASP A 241 5.04 -20.44 -15.06
C ASP A 241 3.61 -19.86 -15.13
N ASP A 242 2.59 -20.70 -15.04
CA ASP A 242 1.18 -20.32 -15.13
C ASP A 242 0.82 -19.19 -14.17
N ALA A 243 1.30 -19.25 -12.92
CA ALA A 243 1.05 -18.19 -11.93
C ALA A 243 1.65 -16.82 -12.35
N LEU A 244 2.82 -16.81 -13.00
CA LEU A 244 3.42 -15.56 -13.52
C LEU A 244 2.65 -15.06 -14.74
N LYS A 245 2.19 -15.96 -15.61
CA LYS A 245 1.38 -15.61 -16.78
C LYS A 245 0.03 -15.02 -16.39
N GLU A 246 -0.69 -15.63 -15.44
CA GLU A 246 -1.96 -15.09 -14.95
C GLU A 246 -1.78 -13.75 -14.23
N TRP A 247 -0.68 -13.58 -13.50
CA TRP A 247 -0.45 -12.37 -12.71
C TRP A 247 0.13 -11.20 -13.51
N LEU A 248 1.12 -11.45 -14.35
CA LEU A 248 1.90 -10.44 -15.08
C LEU A 248 1.59 -10.41 -16.58
N GLY A 249 1.07 -11.51 -17.12
CA GLY A 249 0.79 -11.74 -18.54
C GLY A 249 1.88 -12.53 -19.24
N GLU A 250 1.53 -13.09 -20.40
CA GLU A 250 2.38 -13.93 -21.26
C GLU A 250 3.71 -13.28 -21.68
N ASP A 251 3.77 -11.95 -21.67
CA ASP A 251 4.90 -11.16 -22.16
C ASP A 251 6.03 -10.96 -21.14
N TYR A 252 5.87 -11.44 -19.90
CA TYR A 252 6.84 -11.22 -18.82
C TYR A 252 8.23 -11.79 -19.15
N TYR A 253 8.30 -12.96 -19.78
CA TYR A 253 9.57 -13.63 -20.06
C TYR A 253 10.37 -12.90 -21.13
N ASN A 254 9.70 -12.44 -22.19
CA ASN A 254 10.32 -11.59 -23.22
C ASN A 254 10.89 -10.30 -22.60
N TYR A 255 10.22 -9.74 -21.60
CA TYR A 255 10.75 -8.57 -20.88
C TYR A 255 12.02 -8.91 -20.09
N ILE A 256 12.07 -10.07 -19.42
CA ILE A 256 13.28 -10.56 -18.74
C ILE A 256 14.44 -10.71 -19.72
N GLU A 257 14.22 -11.35 -20.88
CA GLU A 257 15.26 -11.52 -21.90
C GLU A 257 15.84 -10.18 -22.36
N ASN A 258 14.97 -9.22 -22.66
CA ASN A 258 15.38 -7.88 -23.07
C ASN A 258 16.19 -7.15 -21.98
N GLU A 259 15.79 -7.25 -20.71
CA GLU A 259 16.54 -6.66 -19.60
C GLU A 259 17.87 -7.39 -19.33
N ALA A 260 17.93 -8.70 -19.48
CA ALA A 260 19.18 -9.47 -19.40
C ALA A 260 20.18 -9.02 -20.47
N MET A 261 19.72 -8.89 -21.72
CA MET A 261 20.52 -8.39 -22.84
C MET A 261 21.05 -6.98 -22.58
N LYS A 262 20.21 -6.05 -22.11
CA LYS A 262 20.64 -4.69 -21.74
C LYS A 262 21.72 -4.68 -20.65
N ARG A 263 21.72 -5.69 -19.78
CA ARG A 263 22.72 -5.89 -18.72
C ARG A 263 23.95 -6.68 -19.18
N ASN A 264 24.06 -7.03 -20.47
CA ASN A 264 25.09 -7.93 -21.00
C ASN A 264 25.17 -9.26 -20.23
N LYS A 265 24.03 -9.81 -19.82
CA LYS A 265 23.90 -11.08 -19.12
C LYS A 265 23.01 -12.03 -19.91
N LYS A 266 23.26 -13.33 -19.75
CA LYS A 266 22.28 -14.36 -20.11
C LYS A 266 21.21 -14.46 -19.02
N VAL A 267 20.01 -14.89 -19.38
CA VAL A 267 18.88 -15.03 -18.44
C VAL A 267 19.21 -15.97 -17.28
N ASP A 268 19.91 -17.08 -17.54
CA ASP A 268 20.38 -18.06 -16.54
C ASP A 268 21.49 -17.54 -15.62
N LYS A 269 21.93 -16.29 -15.81
CA LYS A 269 22.90 -15.59 -14.95
C LYS A 269 22.27 -14.48 -14.12
N LEU A 270 20.95 -14.27 -14.23
CA LEU A 270 20.24 -13.33 -13.39
C LEU A 270 20.02 -13.92 -12.00
N SER A 271 20.39 -13.17 -10.97
CA SER A 271 20.05 -13.51 -9.60
C SER A 271 18.56 -13.35 -9.32
N ARG A 272 18.07 -13.94 -8.22
CA ARG A 272 16.69 -13.76 -7.75
C ARG A 272 16.32 -12.29 -7.53
N ILE A 273 17.24 -11.51 -6.96
CA ILE A 273 17.03 -10.08 -6.70
C ILE A 273 16.90 -9.32 -8.02
N GLU A 274 17.73 -9.62 -9.01
CA GLU A 274 17.62 -9.00 -10.33
C GLU A 274 16.29 -9.34 -11.01
N LEU A 275 15.82 -10.57 -10.88
CA LEU A 275 14.52 -10.99 -11.39
C LEU A 275 13.36 -10.28 -10.67
N SER A 276 13.43 -10.15 -9.34
CA SER A 276 12.45 -9.38 -8.56
C SER A 276 12.35 -7.93 -9.04
N ASP A 277 13.49 -7.26 -9.24
CA ASP A 277 13.54 -5.89 -9.73
C ASP A 277 12.99 -5.76 -11.16
N ILE A 278 13.41 -6.65 -12.06
CA ILE A 278 12.96 -6.67 -13.46
C ILE A 278 11.44 -6.86 -13.54
N LEU A 279 10.87 -7.80 -12.79
CA LEU A 279 9.44 -8.09 -12.83
C LEU A 279 8.59 -6.99 -12.19
N SER A 280 9.12 -6.37 -11.14
CA SER A 280 8.50 -5.18 -10.55
C SER A 280 8.45 -4.02 -11.54
N ASP A 281 9.56 -3.77 -12.25
CA ASP A 281 9.60 -2.75 -13.30
C ASP A 281 8.67 -3.09 -14.48
N PHE A 282 8.59 -4.37 -14.86
CA PHE A 282 7.64 -4.84 -15.87
C PHE A 282 6.20 -4.52 -15.47
N TYR A 283 5.81 -4.85 -14.25
CA TYR A 283 4.47 -4.58 -13.73
C TYR A 283 4.14 -3.08 -13.75
N VAL A 284 5.06 -2.22 -13.28
CA VAL A 284 4.91 -0.77 -13.32
C VAL A 284 4.83 -0.24 -14.76
N ASN A 285 5.65 -0.77 -15.67
CA ASN A 285 5.67 -0.35 -17.07
C ASN A 285 4.40 -0.75 -17.81
N ASN A 286 3.81 -1.90 -17.50
CA ASN A 286 2.51 -2.30 -18.03
C ASN A 286 1.40 -1.31 -17.66
N ILE A 287 1.38 -0.83 -16.41
CA ILE A 287 0.40 0.18 -15.97
C ILE A 287 0.67 1.53 -16.65
N LYS A 288 1.93 1.99 -16.71
CA LYS A 288 2.31 3.24 -17.39
C LYS A 288 2.07 3.20 -18.90
N GLY A 289 2.12 2.01 -19.50
CA GLY A 289 1.90 1.76 -20.91
C GLY A 289 0.45 1.99 -21.34
N ILE A 290 -0.50 2.04 -20.40
CA ILE A 290 -1.91 2.31 -20.69
C ILE A 290 -2.06 3.77 -21.15
N LYS A 291 -2.48 3.92 -22.41
CA LYS A 291 -2.67 5.21 -23.08
C LYS A 291 -4.14 5.52 -23.26
N GLY A 292 -4.48 6.80 -23.09
CA GLY A 292 -5.81 7.31 -23.39
C GLY A 292 -6.00 7.50 -24.90
N ARG A 293 -7.20 7.94 -25.31
CA ARG A 293 -7.55 8.18 -26.72
C ARG A 293 -6.60 9.13 -27.47
N ASN A 294 -5.92 10.02 -26.74
CA ASN A 294 -4.95 10.98 -27.29
C ASN A 294 -3.51 10.46 -27.27
N GLY A 295 -3.29 9.17 -27.01
CA GLY A 295 -1.98 8.54 -26.93
C GLY A 295 -1.15 8.91 -25.69
N ARG A 296 -1.68 9.74 -24.77
CA ARG A 296 -0.99 10.11 -23.52
C ARG A 296 -1.16 9.03 -22.46
N ALA A 297 -0.14 8.86 -21.63
CA ALA A 297 -0.19 7.97 -20.47
C ALA A 297 -1.36 8.37 -19.55
N MET A 298 -2.22 7.40 -19.24
CA MET A 298 -3.37 7.60 -18.36
C MET A 298 -2.99 7.67 -16.91
N TYR A 299 -1.89 7.01 -16.54
CA TYR A 299 -1.50 6.81 -15.15
C TYR A 299 -0.11 7.35 -14.86
N LEU A 300 0.03 7.88 -13.65
CA LEU A 300 1.30 8.08 -12.97
C LEU A 300 1.46 6.92 -11.99
N CYS A 301 2.66 6.34 -11.94
CA CYS A 301 2.96 5.29 -10.98
C CYS A 301 4.22 5.64 -10.20
N GLU A 302 4.15 5.49 -8.89
CA GLU A 302 5.29 5.56 -7.98
C GLU A 302 5.51 4.17 -7.37
N LYS A 303 6.77 3.73 -7.36
CA LYS A 303 7.18 2.47 -6.75
C LYS A 303 7.93 2.78 -5.46
N VAL A 304 7.49 2.17 -4.38
CA VAL A 304 8.11 2.26 -3.05
C VAL A 304 8.59 0.87 -2.67
N THR A 305 9.90 0.65 -2.78
CA THR A 305 10.50 -0.66 -2.52
C THR A 305 10.73 -0.87 -1.02
N LEU A 306 10.30 -2.01 -0.53
CA LEU A 306 10.54 -2.52 0.83
C LEU A 306 11.50 -3.69 0.74
N GLN A 307 12.78 -3.41 0.94
CA GLN A 307 13.78 -4.46 1.11
C GLN A 307 13.77 -4.85 2.59
N LEU A 308 14.10 -6.10 2.93
CA LEU A 308 14.30 -6.53 4.31
C LEU A 308 15.75 -6.97 4.49
N GLU A 309 16.32 -6.57 5.62
CA GLU A 309 17.75 -6.57 5.91
C GLU A 309 18.48 -7.91 5.73
N ASN A 310 17.79 -9.02 6.04
CA ASN A 310 18.42 -10.33 6.17
C ASN A 310 17.82 -11.41 5.26
N GLU A 311 16.79 -11.12 4.45
CA GLU A 311 15.93 -12.18 3.91
C GLU A 311 15.96 -12.33 2.38
N ASN A 312 16.74 -11.53 1.65
CA ASN A 312 16.59 -11.39 0.18
C ASN A 312 15.14 -11.10 -0.25
N GLN A 313 14.27 -10.73 0.69
CA GLN A 313 12.87 -10.44 0.47
C GLN A 313 12.70 -8.97 0.12
N GLN A 314 11.92 -8.76 -0.92
CA GLN A 314 11.54 -7.48 -1.47
C GLN A 314 10.04 -7.48 -1.73
N PHE A 315 9.37 -6.46 -1.24
CA PHE A 315 8.00 -6.14 -1.58
C PHE A 315 7.98 -4.74 -2.16
N ASP A 316 7.19 -4.49 -3.20
CA ASP A 316 7.01 -3.17 -3.75
C ASP A 316 5.59 -2.69 -3.48
N ILE A 317 5.45 -1.51 -2.87
CA ILE A 317 4.18 -0.80 -2.84
C ILE A 317 4.14 0.04 -4.11
N ILE A 318 3.19 -0.27 -4.99
CA ILE A 318 3.00 0.42 -6.26
C ILE A 318 1.77 1.29 -6.13
N ILE A 319 1.96 2.59 -6.31
CA ILE A 319 0.91 3.58 -6.16
C ILE A 319 0.59 4.13 -7.53
N VAL A 320 -0.64 3.90 -7.96
CA VAL A 320 -1.16 4.27 -9.27
C VAL A 320 -2.17 5.37 -9.09
N THR A 321 -2.07 6.38 -9.94
CA THR A 321 -3.04 7.45 -9.95
C THR A 321 -3.26 8.00 -11.34
N SER A 322 -4.45 8.54 -11.56
CA SER A 322 -4.80 9.24 -12.80
C SER A 322 -3.82 10.39 -13.09
N ASN A 323 -3.36 10.48 -14.34
CA ASN A 323 -2.53 11.59 -14.79
C ASN A 323 -3.35 12.89 -14.81
N THR A 324 -2.89 13.90 -14.07
CA THR A 324 -3.53 15.22 -13.95
C THR A 324 -2.60 16.32 -14.46
N LYS A 325 -3.17 17.47 -14.87
CA LYS A 325 -2.39 18.60 -15.42
C LYS A 325 -1.35 19.18 -14.44
N GLN A 326 -1.56 19.04 -13.13
CA GLN A 326 -0.74 19.69 -12.10
C GLN A 326 0.28 18.76 -11.42
N ASN A 327 0.46 17.54 -11.94
CA ASN A 327 1.04 16.41 -11.20
C ASN A 327 0.25 16.09 -9.92
N ALA A 328 0.43 14.88 -9.42
CA ALA A 328 -0.21 14.38 -8.22
C ALA A 328 0.46 14.93 -6.94
N PRO A 329 -0.15 15.87 -6.19
CA PRO A 329 0.47 16.42 -4.97
C PRO A 329 0.73 15.34 -3.91
N TYR A 330 -0.16 14.35 -3.77
CA TYR A 330 -0.02 13.22 -2.84
C TYR A 330 1.17 12.30 -3.16
N LEU A 331 1.62 12.21 -4.42
CA LEU A 331 2.85 11.47 -4.72
C LEU A 331 4.07 12.12 -4.04
N ASN A 332 4.04 13.42 -3.74
CA ASN A 332 5.10 14.05 -2.94
C ASN A 332 5.03 13.64 -1.46
N ALA A 333 3.83 13.45 -0.92
CA ALA A 333 3.64 12.96 0.45
C ALA A 333 4.16 11.53 0.59
N ILE A 334 3.81 10.66 -0.36
CA ILE A 334 4.34 9.29 -0.45
C ILE A 334 5.87 9.30 -0.55
N LYS A 335 6.43 10.11 -1.45
CA LYS A 335 7.90 10.23 -1.60
C LYS A 335 8.58 10.66 -0.31
N TYR A 336 7.94 11.54 0.44
CA TYR A 336 8.44 11.97 1.73
C TYR A 336 8.40 10.85 2.77
N ILE A 337 7.31 10.07 2.81
CA ILE A 337 7.20 8.89 3.68
C ILE A 337 8.26 7.85 3.30
N ASP A 338 8.42 7.54 2.00
CA ASP A 338 9.48 6.66 1.47
C ASP A 338 10.88 7.14 1.89
N ASP A 339 11.19 8.42 1.68
CA ASP A 339 12.50 8.97 2.02
C ASP A 339 12.79 8.93 3.53
N ILE A 340 11.78 9.16 4.38
CA ILE A 340 11.95 9.11 5.84
C ILE A 340 12.08 7.67 6.35
N PHE A 341 11.11 6.83 6.05
CA PHE A 341 11.00 5.52 6.69
C PHE A 341 11.79 4.43 5.97
N ILE A 342 11.95 4.51 4.65
CA ILE A 342 12.61 3.47 3.86
C ILE A 342 14.04 3.88 3.55
N ARG A 343 14.28 5.01 2.89
CA ARG A 343 15.64 5.31 2.40
C ARG A 343 16.61 5.59 3.55
N LYS A 344 16.23 6.50 4.45
CA LYS A 344 17.00 6.73 5.68
C LYS A 344 16.90 5.57 6.67
N GLY A 345 15.80 4.83 6.66
CA GLY A 345 15.66 3.60 7.43
C GLY A 345 16.71 2.57 7.02
N ARG A 346 16.87 2.30 5.73
CA ARG A 346 17.87 1.38 5.17
C ARG A 346 19.30 1.82 5.46
N GLU A 347 19.60 3.12 5.34
CA GLU A 347 20.90 3.67 5.73
C GLU A 347 21.23 3.41 7.21
N ASN A 348 20.20 3.32 8.05
CA ASN A 348 20.30 3.05 9.50
C ASN A 348 19.76 1.68 9.88
N ASN A 349 19.91 0.67 9.02
CA ASN A 349 19.53 -0.71 9.30
C ASN A 349 18.08 -0.93 9.82
N TYR A 350 17.08 -0.34 9.14
CA TYR A 350 15.66 -0.30 9.54
C TYR A 350 15.41 0.15 10.98
N GLN A 351 16.35 0.85 11.61
CA GLN A 351 16.23 1.36 12.98
C GLN A 351 14.95 2.15 13.16
N LEU A 352 14.59 3.01 12.21
CA LEU A 352 13.37 3.81 12.30
C LEU A 352 12.09 2.95 12.28
N LEU A 353 12.06 1.86 11.52
CA LEU A 353 10.92 0.93 11.51
C LEU A 353 10.83 0.16 12.83
N ASN A 354 11.96 -0.30 13.35
CA ASN A 354 12.05 -0.94 14.66
C ASN A 354 11.58 -0.01 15.78
N GLU A 355 12.08 1.23 15.79
CA GLU A 355 11.65 2.30 16.69
C GLU A 355 10.14 2.59 16.56
N THR A 356 9.60 2.55 15.34
CA THR A 356 8.17 2.72 15.10
C THR A 356 7.36 1.57 15.71
N ILE A 357 7.83 0.33 15.58
CA ILE A 357 7.18 -0.83 16.23
C ILE A 357 7.23 -0.69 17.75
N GLN A 358 8.36 -0.28 18.31
CA GLN A 358 8.47 0.00 19.75
C GLN A 358 7.53 1.12 20.20
N TYR A 359 7.38 2.17 19.39
CA TYR A 359 6.45 3.26 19.65
C TYR A 359 4.99 2.78 19.64
N ILE A 360 4.60 1.96 18.65
CA ILE A 360 3.26 1.35 18.60
C ILE A 360 3.00 0.51 19.85
N ALA A 361 3.98 -0.29 20.27
CA ALA A 361 3.84 -1.16 21.44
C ALA A 361 3.69 -0.38 22.75
N THR A 362 4.52 0.65 22.94
CA THR A 362 4.73 1.31 24.24
C THR A 362 4.05 2.68 24.38
N GLY A 363 3.66 3.31 23.28
CA GLY A 363 3.23 4.71 23.24
C GLY A 363 4.34 5.73 23.54
N LYS A 364 5.59 5.30 23.72
CA LYS A 364 6.73 6.19 24.02
C LYS A 364 7.54 6.45 22.76
N LEU A 365 7.71 7.72 22.40
CA LEU A 365 8.50 8.11 21.23
C LEU A 365 9.99 7.81 21.47
N PRO A 366 10.61 6.90 20.70
CA PRO A 366 12.05 6.69 20.75
C PRO A 366 12.79 7.84 20.07
N GLY A 367 14.10 7.95 20.35
CA GLY A 367 14.90 9.16 20.09
C GLY A 367 14.83 9.71 18.66
N LEU A 368 14.93 8.86 17.62
CA LEU A 368 14.90 9.34 16.23
C LEU A 368 13.50 9.81 15.84
N LEU A 369 12.46 9.08 16.24
CA LEU A 369 11.06 9.51 16.04
C LEU A 369 10.74 10.81 16.79
N ASN A 370 11.26 10.96 18.01
CA ASN A 370 11.07 12.18 18.79
C ASN A 370 11.71 13.38 18.08
N ASN A 371 12.94 13.23 17.57
CA ASN A 371 13.60 14.27 16.78
C ASN A 371 12.84 14.60 15.48
N LEU A 372 12.31 13.57 14.79
CA LEU A 372 11.49 13.76 13.59
C LEU A 372 10.25 14.62 13.84
N ILE A 373 9.64 14.43 15.01
CA ILE A 373 8.43 15.11 15.45
C ILE A 373 8.72 16.53 15.95
N ASP A 374 9.83 16.71 16.67
CA ASP A 374 10.18 17.97 17.32
C ASP A 374 10.81 18.97 16.35
N ASN A 375 11.48 18.50 15.28
CA ASN A 375 12.19 19.35 14.32
C ASN A 375 11.71 19.19 12.86
N PRO A 376 10.40 19.32 12.57
CA PRO A 376 9.86 19.09 11.23
C PRO A 376 10.49 20.02 10.19
N GLU A 377 10.77 21.28 10.52
CA GLU A 377 11.33 22.25 9.58
C GLU A 377 12.77 21.93 9.17
N GLU A 378 13.58 21.39 10.09
CA GLU A 378 14.95 20.98 9.78
C GLU A 378 14.96 19.84 8.75
N ILE A 379 14.06 18.87 8.92
CA ILE A 379 13.90 17.75 8.00
C ILE A 379 13.39 18.24 6.64
N LEU A 380 12.43 19.17 6.64
CA LEU A 380 11.89 19.78 5.43
C LEU A 380 12.93 20.60 4.68
N ASN A 381 13.77 21.35 5.39
CA ASN A 381 14.84 22.14 4.80
C ASN A 381 15.91 21.24 4.18
N ARG A 382 16.34 20.17 4.88
CA ARG A 382 17.24 19.15 4.33
C ARG A 382 16.65 18.51 3.06
N TYR A 383 15.35 18.21 3.05
CA TYR A 383 14.65 17.65 1.88
C TYR A 383 14.58 18.60 0.69
N SER A 384 14.27 19.87 0.93
CA SER A 384 14.23 20.91 -0.11
C SER A 384 15.60 21.11 -0.78
N THR A 385 16.67 20.92 -0.01
CA THR A 385 18.07 21.02 -0.46
C THR A 385 18.45 19.80 -1.33
N ILE A 386 18.03 18.59 -0.97
CA ILE A 386 18.22 17.37 -1.77
C ILE A 386 17.48 17.46 -3.12
N LYS A 387 16.26 18.01 -3.13
CA LYS A 387 15.49 18.23 -4.38
C LYS A 387 16.18 19.23 -5.32
N LYS A 388 16.89 20.23 -4.78
CA LYS A 388 17.74 21.15 -5.56
C LYS A 388 19.00 20.45 -6.09
N CYS A 389 19.63 19.59 -5.30
CA CYS A 389 20.80 18.80 -5.72
C CYS A 389 20.47 17.80 -6.83
N ASN A 390 19.32 17.11 -6.77
CA ASN A 390 18.92 16.13 -7.78
C ASN A 390 18.48 16.80 -9.11
N LYS A 391 17.81 17.96 -9.06
CA LYS A 391 17.57 18.78 -10.26
C LYS A 391 18.88 19.23 -10.93
N GLY A 392 19.94 19.48 -10.15
CA GLY A 392 21.27 19.80 -10.66
C GLY A 392 21.94 18.63 -11.37
N LYS A 393 21.74 17.39 -10.89
CA LYS A 393 22.28 16.16 -11.50
C LYS A 393 21.55 15.76 -12.79
N ASP A 394 20.23 15.90 -12.85
CA ASP A 394 19.45 15.64 -14.08
C ASP A 394 19.72 16.67 -15.19
N ASN A 395 19.93 17.93 -14.82
CA ASN A 395 20.35 18.96 -15.78
C ASN A 395 21.79 18.76 -16.26
N LYS A 396 22.69 18.22 -15.43
CA LYS A 396 24.05 17.82 -15.85
C LYS A 396 24.03 16.61 -16.80
N ARG A 397 23.18 15.60 -16.53
CA ARG A 397 22.99 14.45 -17.44
C ARG A 397 22.40 14.86 -18.79
N ARG A 398 21.45 15.81 -18.82
CA ARG A 398 20.90 16.35 -20.08
C ARG A 398 21.91 17.19 -20.88
N LYS A 399 22.81 17.93 -20.21
CA LYS A 399 23.89 18.66 -20.90
C LYS A 399 24.97 17.75 -21.46
N ASN A 400 25.26 16.62 -20.81
CA ASN A 400 26.24 15.65 -21.30
C ASN A 400 25.69 14.67 -22.37
N LEU A 401 24.40 14.77 -22.71
CA LEU A 401 23.76 14.05 -23.82
C LEU A 401 23.51 14.96 -25.05
N MET A 402 23.95 16.22 -24.98
CA MET A 402 23.86 17.23 -26.06
C MET A 402 25.24 17.75 -26.51
N ILE A 403 26.31 17.04 -26.13
CA ILE A 403 27.67 17.17 -26.66
C ILE A 403 28.04 15.78 -27.16
#